data_AF-A0A359BNP5-F1
#
_entry.id   AF-A0A359BNP5-F1
#
_cell.length_a   1.000
_cell.length_b   1.000
_cell.length_c   1.000
_cell.angle_alpha   90.00
_cell.angle_beta   90.00
_cell.angle_gamma   90.00
#
_symmetry.space_group_name_H-M   'P 1'
#
loop_
_entity.id
_entity.type
_entity.pdbx_description
1 polymer ?
#
loop_
_entity_poly.entity_id
_entity_poly.type
_entity_poly.pdbx_seq_one_letter_code
_entity_poly.pdbx_strand_id
1 'polypeptide(L)'
;MKITCKQFEELLPFYLNDELSDTLKAAFIEHLHNCPNCHIKFNMLNSIVNDLKDAYNQLMFEPQKSDIVVEPEQSEENDNMSNLSAYIDNELNDDINIQIRRDIVTKPTLRKKIEQLYSVRKLLTDSFNNEKNKLKNDFAKEIMKKIHSNPQQKDNYSPCLIFICFVISMVIVSFLIIKSVI
;
A
#
# COMPACT_ATOMS: atom_id res chain seq x y z
N MET A 1 20.14 46.69 5.67
CA MET A 1 21.23 45.84 5.12
C MET A 1 20.67 45.20 3.86
N LYS A 2 21.26 45.38 2.67
CA LYS A 2 20.64 44.87 1.43
C LYS A 2 20.93 43.38 1.25
N ILE A 3 19.90 42.55 1.42
CA ILE A 3 19.95 41.11 1.19
C ILE A 3 19.89 40.84 -0.32
N THR A 4 20.64 39.84 -0.80
CA THR A 4 20.59 39.38 -2.19
C THR A 4 19.60 38.23 -2.36
N CYS A 5 19.12 37.98 -3.59
CA CYS A 5 18.12 36.93 -3.85
C CYS A 5 18.59 35.52 -3.43
N LYS A 6 19.91 35.24 -3.44
CA LYS A 6 20.46 33.95 -2.98
C LYS A 6 20.37 33.82 -1.45
N GLN A 7 20.73 34.88 -0.74
CA GLN A 7 20.61 34.94 0.72
C GLN A 7 19.15 34.90 1.16
N PHE A 8 18.22 35.42 0.35
CA PHE A 8 16.79 35.28 0.58
C PHE A 8 16.33 33.80 0.57
N GLU A 9 16.78 33.01 -0.42
CA GLU A 9 16.44 31.59 -0.50
C GLU A 9 17.02 30.77 0.66
N GLU A 10 18.22 31.11 1.11
CA GLU A 10 18.87 30.47 2.28
C GLU A 10 18.20 30.84 3.60
N LEU A 11 17.68 32.07 3.72
CA LEU A 11 17.02 32.56 4.93
C LEU A 11 15.53 32.19 5.00
N LEU A 12 14.95 31.72 3.90
CA LEU A 12 13.53 31.38 3.81
C LEU A 12 13.10 30.29 4.82
N PRO A 13 13.82 29.16 5.01
CA PRO A 13 13.43 28.15 5.99
C PRO A 13 13.47 28.68 7.43
N PHE A 14 14.50 29.47 7.77
CA PHE A 14 14.65 30.09 9.09
C PHE A 14 13.55 31.13 9.36
N TYR A 15 13.05 31.79 8.31
CA TYR A 15 11.92 32.73 8.43
C TYR A 15 10.60 31.99 8.70
N LEU A 16 10.39 30.84 8.07
CA LEU A 16 9.19 30.02 8.29
C LEU A 16 9.16 29.41 9.70
N ASN A 17 10.33 29.15 10.29
CA ASN A 17 10.48 28.61 11.65
C ASN A 17 10.56 29.70 12.74
N ASP A 18 10.44 30.99 12.37
CA ASP A 18 10.59 32.17 13.25
C ASP A 18 11.93 32.23 14.01
N GLU A 19 12.99 31.69 13.40
CA GLU A 19 14.36 31.63 13.95
C GLU A 19 15.24 32.82 13.51
N LEU A 20 14.68 33.79 12.76
CA LEU A 20 15.40 35.00 12.35
C LEU A 20 15.44 36.04 13.47
N SER A 21 16.60 36.66 13.65
CA SER A 21 16.71 37.86 14.50
C SER A 21 15.90 39.03 13.93
N ASP A 22 15.35 39.89 14.80
CA ASP A 22 14.46 41.00 14.42
C ASP A 22 15.06 41.93 13.36
N THR A 23 16.37 42.17 13.42
CA THR A 23 17.11 43.00 12.47
C THR A 23 17.20 42.36 11.08
N LEU A 24 17.33 41.03 11.03
CA LEU A 24 17.41 40.26 9.78
C LEU A 24 16.02 40.06 9.18
N LYS A 25 14.99 39.91 10.03
CA LYS A 25 13.58 39.84 9.63
C LYS A 25 13.13 41.13 8.93
N ALA A 26 13.50 42.29 9.49
CA ALA A 26 13.23 43.59 8.86
C ALA A 26 13.90 43.70 7.47
N ALA A 27 15.16 43.27 7.35
CA ALA A 27 15.88 43.29 6.07
C ALA A 27 15.33 42.26 5.05
N PHE A 28 14.79 41.14 5.52
CA PHE A 28 14.14 40.11 4.70
C PHE A 28 12.81 40.62 4.12
N ILE A 29 11.99 41.28 4.95
CA ILE A 29 10.74 41.92 4.53
C ILE A 29 11.03 43.08 3.56
N GLU A 30 12.05 43.90 3.82
CA GLU A 30 12.49 44.96 2.91
C GLU A 30 12.91 44.39 1.54
N HIS A 31 13.56 43.23 1.49
CA HIS A 31 13.91 42.56 0.24
C HIS A 31 12.67 42.03 -0.50
N LEU A 32 11.69 41.47 0.21
CA LEU A 32 10.41 41.04 -0.37
C LEU A 32 9.65 42.19 -1.04
N HIS A 33 9.65 43.38 -0.44
CA HIS A 33 9.02 44.56 -1.03
C HIS A 33 9.75 45.06 -2.27
N ASN A 34 11.07 44.91 -2.33
CA ASN A 34 11.90 45.46 -3.40
C ASN A 34 12.16 44.49 -4.56
N CYS A 35 12.05 43.17 -4.34
CA CYS A 35 12.33 42.16 -5.37
C CYS A 35 11.05 41.41 -5.81
N PRO A 36 10.52 41.68 -7.02
CA PRO A 36 9.30 41.04 -7.50
C PRO A 36 9.45 39.53 -7.69
N ASN A 37 10.64 39.05 -8.04
CA ASN A 37 10.88 37.62 -8.27
C ASN A 37 10.82 36.82 -6.95
N CYS A 38 11.47 37.32 -5.89
CA CYS A 38 11.41 36.70 -4.56
C CYS A 38 10.00 36.80 -3.94
N HIS A 39 9.30 37.91 -4.18
CA HIS A 39 7.91 38.10 -3.76
C HIS A 39 6.96 37.07 -4.39
N ILE A 40 7.10 36.81 -5.70
CA ILE A 40 6.29 35.78 -6.39
C ILE A 40 6.57 34.39 -5.83
N LYS A 41 7.85 34.04 -5.63
CA LYS A 41 8.24 32.75 -5.03
C LYS A 41 7.67 32.56 -3.62
N PHE A 42 7.73 33.61 -2.80
CA PHE A 42 7.17 33.59 -1.46
C PHE A 42 5.64 33.42 -1.48
N ASN A 43 4.94 34.17 -2.32
CA ASN A 43 3.47 34.07 -2.43
C ASN A 43 3.03 32.70 -2.94
N MET A 44 3.76 32.10 -3.88
CA MET A 44 3.48 30.75 -4.36
C MET A 44 3.62 29.72 -3.23
N LEU A 45 4.70 29.81 -2.45
CA LEU A 45 4.90 28.93 -1.30
C LEU A 45 3.82 29.15 -0.23
N ASN A 46 3.49 30.40 0.06
CA ASN A 46 2.46 30.76 1.04
C ASN A 46 1.06 30.26 0.60
N SER A 47 0.76 30.32 -0.71
CA SER A 47 -0.47 29.74 -1.26
C SER A 47 -0.53 28.24 -1.01
N ILE A 48 0.54 27.50 -1.32
CA ILE A 48 0.58 26.05 -1.11
C ILE A 48 0.41 25.70 0.37
N VAL A 49 1.08 26.43 1.27
CA VAL A 49 0.95 26.24 2.72
C VAL A 49 -0.48 26.50 3.18
N ASN A 50 -1.13 27.55 2.66
CA ASN A 50 -2.52 27.84 2.98
C ASN A 50 -3.49 26.80 2.41
N ASP A 51 -3.27 26.33 1.18
CA ASP A 51 -4.09 25.27 0.57
C ASP A 51 -3.98 23.96 1.38
N LEU A 52 -2.78 23.62 1.85
CA LEU A 52 -2.55 22.48 2.73
C LEU A 52 -3.20 22.67 4.11
N LYS A 53 -3.12 23.87 4.67
CA LYS A 53 -3.76 24.22 5.94
C LYS A 53 -5.28 24.18 5.81
N ASP A 54 -5.83 24.62 4.69
CA ASP A 54 -7.26 24.58 4.41
C ASP A 54 -7.74 23.16 4.17
N ALA A 55 -6.96 22.32 3.45
CA ALA A 55 -7.25 20.90 3.33
C ALA A 55 -7.19 20.20 4.69
N TYR A 56 -6.19 20.49 5.52
CA TYR A 56 -6.10 19.98 6.89
C TYR A 56 -7.28 20.44 7.75
N ASN A 57 -7.64 21.72 7.68
CA ASN A 57 -8.77 22.28 8.40
C ASN A 57 -10.08 21.68 7.89
N GLN A 58 -10.26 21.40 6.61
CA GLN A 58 -11.43 20.71 6.08
C GLN A 58 -11.53 19.26 6.57
N LEU A 59 -10.41 18.60 6.83
CA LEU A 59 -10.37 17.28 7.47
C LEU A 59 -10.66 17.36 8.99
N MET A 60 -10.35 18.49 9.64
CA MET A 60 -10.58 18.71 11.08
C MET A 60 -11.91 19.42 11.41
N PHE A 61 -12.52 20.13 10.46
CA PHE A 61 -13.80 20.84 10.60
C PHE A 61 -14.93 20.09 9.89
N GLU A 62 -15.36 18.97 10.47
CA GLU A 62 -16.79 18.88 10.83
C GLU A 62 -16.92 19.52 12.23
N PRO A 63 -17.23 20.83 12.35
CA PRO A 63 -17.47 21.39 13.67
C PRO A 63 -18.86 20.97 14.13
N GLN A 64 -18.92 19.99 15.04
CA GLN A 64 -19.98 20.01 16.04
C GLN A 64 -19.77 21.27 16.88
N LYS A 65 -20.76 22.15 16.79
CA LYS A 65 -20.86 23.37 17.58
C LYS A 65 -21.14 22.98 19.04
N SER A 66 -20.15 23.04 19.91
CA SER A 66 -20.37 23.20 21.34
C SER A 66 -19.08 23.64 22.03
N ASP A 67 -19.15 24.83 22.63
CA ASP A 67 -18.16 25.38 23.55
C ASP A 67 -17.83 24.38 24.67
N ILE A 68 -16.63 23.79 24.65
CA ILE A 68 -16.02 23.20 25.86
C ILE A 68 -14.53 23.53 25.84
N VAL A 69 -14.11 24.12 26.95
CA VAL A 69 -12.73 24.46 27.34
C VAL A 69 -11.81 23.25 27.15
N VAL A 70 -10.74 23.44 26.38
CA VAL A 70 -9.71 22.42 26.15
C VAL A 70 -8.74 22.39 27.34
N GLU A 71 -8.89 21.40 28.20
CA GLU A 71 -7.76 20.84 28.96
C GLU A 71 -7.00 19.84 28.06
N PRO A 72 -5.66 19.71 28.20
CA PRO A 72 -4.84 18.92 27.29
C PRO A 72 -4.84 17.44 27.70
N GLU A 73 -5.83 16.66 27.27
CA GLU A 73 -5.76 15.18 27.29
C GLU A 73 -5.19 14.66 25.96
N GLN A 74 -3.91 14.95 25.71
CA GLN A 74 -3.16 14.39 24.59
C GLN A 74 -2.39 13.14 25.03
N SER A 75 -3.05 11.97 25.01
CA SER A 75 -2.35 10.66 24.88
C SER A 75 -3.26 9.49 24.54
N GLU A 76 -4.55 9.50 24.90
CA GLU A 76 -5.37 8.28 24.80
C GLU A 76 -6.07 8.06 23.43
N GLU A 77 -6.29 9.10 22.62
CA GLU A 77 -7.04 8.94 21.36
C GLU A 77 -6.25 8.22 20.24
N ASN A 78 -4.93 8.38 20.19
CA ASN A 78 -4.11 7.73 19.15
C ASN A 78 -3.98 6.22 19.40
N ASP A 79 -3.77 5.81 20.65
CA ASP A 79 -3.69 4.39 21.04
C ASP A 79 -5.02 3.66 20.81
N ASN A 80 -6.14 4.38 20.91
CA ASN A 80 -7.47 3.84 20.62
C ASN A 80 -7.69 3.54 19.13
N MET A 81 -7.03 4.26 18.21
CA MET A 81 -7.18 4.02 16.76
C MET A 81 -6.41 2.79 16.29
N SER A 82 -5.17 2.59 16.76
CA SER A 82 -4.39 1.39 16.43
C SER A 82 -5.06 0.13 16.97
N ASN A 83 -5.63 0.21 18.17
CA ASN A 83 -6.39 -0.88 18.77
C ASN A 83 -7.67 -1.20 17.97
N LEU A 84 -8.31 -0.21 17.35
CA LEU A 84 -9.51 -0.44 16.54
C LEU A 84 -9.22 -1.19 15.23
N SER A 85 -8.08 -0.90 14.59
CA SER A 85 -7.63 -1.63 13.40
C SER A 85 -7.28 -3.08 13.77
N ALA A 86 -6.48 -3.27 14.82
CA ALA A 86 -6.09 -4.59 15.32
C ALA A 86 -7.30 -5.43 15.78
N TYR A 87 -8.34 -4.78 16.32
CA TYR A 87 -9.62 -5.42 16.66
C TYR A 87 -10.29 -6.05 15.44
N ILE A 88 -10.30 -5.36 14.30
CA ILE A 88 -10.95 -5.83 13.07
C ILE A 88 -10.20 -7.02 12.47
N ASP A 89 -8.88 -7.02 12.59
CA ASP A 89 -8.01 -8.08 12.08
C ASP A 89 -7.83 -9.25 13.07
N ASN A 90 -8.47 -9.17 14.25
CA ASN A 90 -8.39 -10.15 15.34
C ASN A 90 -6.95 -10.34 15.88
N GLU A 91 -6.14 -9.29 15.87
CA GLU A 91 -4.75 -9.33 16.35
C GLU A 91 -4.63 -8.92 17.84
N LEU A 92 -5.73 -8.49 18.46
CA LEU A 92 -5.77 -8.06 19.85
C LEU A 92 -5.83 -9.21 20.85
N ASN A 93 -5.26 -8.96 22.04
CA ASN A 93 -5.44 -9.79 23.22
C ASN A 93 -6.91 -9.80 23.69
N ASP A 94 -7.34 -10.90 24.31
CA ASP A 94 -8.75 -11.14 24.70
C ASP A 94 -9.28 -10.08 25.66
N ASP A 95 -8.46 -9.60 26.61
CA ASP A 95 -8.86 -8.58 27.58
C ASP A 95 -9.23 -7.25 26.91
N ILE A 96 -8.44 -6.83 25.92
CA ILE A 96 -8.64 -5.59 25.16
C ILE A 96 -9.83 -5.76 24.20
N ASN A 97 -10.01 -6.95 23.63
CA ASN A 97 -11.16 -7.28 22.79
C ASN A 97 -12.47 -7.13 23.56
N ILE A 98 -12.52 -7.59 24.82
CA ILE A 98 -13.68 -7.42 25.71
C ILE A 98 -13.95 -5.95 26.01
N GLN A 99 -12.89 -5.17 26.27
CA GLN A 99 -13.02 -3.73 26.52
C GLN A 99 -13.59 -2.99 25.31
N ILE A 100 -13.06 -3.24 24.12
CA ILE A 100 -13.55 -2.62 22.88
C ILE A 100 -15.01 -3.02 22.62
N ARG A 101 -15.38 -4.29 22.81
CA ARG A 101 -16.78 -4.73 22.69
C ARG A 101 -17.72 -3.97 23.62
N ARG A 102 -17.29 -3.72 24.86
CA ARG A 102 -18.03 -2.90 25.83
C ARG A 102 -18.16 -1.46 25.34
N ASP A 103 -17.07 -0.89 24.83
CA ASP A 103 -17.02 0.48 24.35
C ASP A 103 -17.86 0.70 23.09
N ILE A 104 -18.01 -0.30 22.21
CA ILE A 104 -18.88 -0.25 21.03
C ILE A 104 -20.37 -0.14 21.40
N VAL A 105 -20.75 -0.75 22.52
CA VAL A 105 -22.12 -0.69 23.03
C VAL A 105 -22.41 0.68 23.64
N THR A 106 -21.45 1.23 24.39
CA THR A 106 -21.62 2.47 25.13
C THR A 106 -21.40 3.73 24.29
N LYS A 107 -20.43 3.72 23.35
CA LYS A 107 -20.02 4.88 22.55
C LYS A 107 -20.50 4.77 21.10
N PRO A 108 -21.52 5.53 20.66
CA PRO A 108 -22.04 5.47 19.29
C PRO A 108 -21.04 5.99 18.25
N THR A 109 -20.14 6.90 18.64
CA THR A 109 -19.06 7.42 17.78
C THR A 109 -18.06 6.34 17.41
N LEU A 110 -17.69 5.48 18.37
CA LEU A 110 -16.79 4.35 18.16
C LEU A 110 -17.42 3.32 17.20
N ARG A 111 -18.72 3.06 17.34
CA ARG A 111 -19.46 2.18 16.43
C ARG A 111 -19.37 2.65 14.98
N LYS A 112 -19.63 3.94 14.72
CA LYS A 112 -19.51 4.51 13.37
C LYS A 112 -18.09 4.37 12.80
N LYS A 113 -17.05 4.60 13.63
CA LYS A 113 -15.65 4.41 13.22
C LYS A 113 -15.36 2.95 12.82
N ILE A 114 -15.86 1.98 13.58
CA ILE A 114 -15.71 0.56 13.24
C ILE A 114 -16.43 0.20 11.94
N GLU A 115 -17.64 0.69 11.74
CA GLU A 115 -18.39 0.49 10.49
C GLU A 115 -17.61 1.05 9.28
N GLN A 116 -17.01 2.23 9.42
CA GLN A 116 -16.15 2.81 8.40
C GLN A 116 -14.93 1.93 8.11
N LEU A 117 -14.23 1.43 9.12
CA LEU A 117 -13.09 0.54 8.94
C LEU A 117 -13.48 -0.80 8.26
N TYR A 118 -14.61 -1.40 8.63
CA TYR A 118 -15.14 -2.57 7.92
C TYR A 118 -15.46 -2.26 6.46
N SER A 119 -15.98 -1.08 6.16
CA SER A 119 -16.26 -0.67 4.79
C SER A 119 -14.98 -0.54 3.95
N VAL A 120 -13.91 0.03 4.52
CA VAL A 120 -12.59 0.11 3.89
C VAL A 120 -12.02 -1.28 3.63
N ARG A 121 -12.05 -2.17 4.63
CA ARG A 121 -11.61 -3.57 4.49
C ARG A 121 -12.35 -4.29 3.36
N LYS A 122 -13.68 -4.08 3.28
CA LYS A 122 -14.50 -4.66 2.22
C LYS A 122 -14.08 -4.11 0.84
N LEU A 123 -13.91 -2.80 0.70
CA LEU A 123 -13.48 -2.18 -0.56
C LEU A 123 -12.10 -2.70 -1.02
N LEU A 124 -11.15 -2.85 -0.09
CA LEU A 124 -9.84 -3.43 -0.39
C LEU A 124 -9.95 -4.88 -0.85
N THR A 125 -10.77 -5.67 -0.14
CA THR A 125 -11.01 -7.09 -0.48
C THR A 125 -11.69 -7.23 -1.84
N ASP A 126 -12.68 -6.39 -2.12
CA ASP A 126 -13.42 -6.38 -3.38
C ASP A 126 -12.49 -5.97 -4.53
N SER A 127 -11.66 -4.95 -4.33
CA SER A 127 -10.66 -4.50 -5.31
C SER A 127 -9.63 -5.59 -5.60
N PHE A 128 -9.12 -6.25 -4.55
CA PHE A 128 -8.20 -7.36 -4.66
C PHE A 128 -8.83 -8.54 -5.42
N ASN A 129 -10.04 -8.95 -5.05
CA ASN A 129 -10.75 -10.04 -5.72
C ASN A 129 -11.08 -9.71 -7.17
N ASN A 130 -11.42 -8.46 -7.47
CA ASN A 130 -11.65 -7.99 -8.83
C ASN A 130 -10.38 -8.12 -9.69
N GLU A 131 -9.23 -7.65 -9.19
CA GLU A 131 -7.95 -7.80 -9.89
C GLU A 131 -7.53 -9.28 -10.02
N LYS A 132 -7.70 -10.06 -8.96
CA LYS A 132 -7.48 -11.51 -8.99
C LYS A 132 -8.33 -12.19 -10.06
N ASN A 133 -9.59 -11.80 -10.23
CA ASN A 133 -10.47 -12.37 -11.24
C ASN A 133 -10.12 -11.92 -12.67
N LYS A 134 -9.55 -10.71 -12.84
CA LYS A 134 -9.01 -10.26 -14.14
C LYS A 134 -7.78 -11.07 -14.55
N LEU A 135 -6.97 -11.48 -13.59
CA LEU A 135 -5.86 -12.41 -13.78
C LEU A 135 -6.40 -13.82 -14.08
N LYS A 136 -6.82 -14.05 -15.34
CA LYS A 136 -7.34 -15.35 -15.84
C LYS A 136 -6.39 -16.53 -15.65
N ASN A 137 -5.11 -16.27 -15.38
CA ASN A 137 -4.07 -17.28 -15.28
C ASN A 137 -3.73 -17.56 -13.82
N ASP A 138 -4.06 -18.76 -13.37
CA ASP A 138 -3.65 -19.27 -12.06
C ASP A 138 -2.22 -19.80 -12.13
N PHE A 139 -1.26 -18.92 -11.87
CA PHE A 139 0.16 -19.28 -11.82
C PHE A 139 0.46 -20.31 -10.74
N ALA A 140 -0.30 -20.34 -9.63
CA ALA A 140 -0.12 -21.33 -8.57
C ALA A 140 -0.47 -22.73 -9.08
N LYS A 141 -1.57 -22.87 -9.83
CA LYS A 141 -1.93 -24.14 -10.49
C LYS A 141 -0.89 -24.59 -11.52
N GLU A 142 -0.32 -23.66 -12.27
CA GLU A 142 0.73 -23.96 -13.25
C GLU A 142 2.04 -24.41 -12.57
N ILE A 143 2.45 -23.72 -11.51
CA ILE A 143 3.63 -24.06 -10.71
C ILE A 143 3.41 -25.42 -10.02
N MET A 144 2.25 -25.63 -9.40
CA MET A 144 1.92 -26.90 -8.74
C MET A 144 1.87 -28.05 -9.73
N LYS A 145 1.37 -27.81 -10.95
CA LYS A 145 1.47 -28.76 -12.06
C LYS A 145 2.93 -29.06 -12.41
N LYS A 146 3.80 -28.06 -12.54
CA LYS A 146 5.25 -28.27 -12.83
C LYS A 146 5.94 -29.06 -11.72
N ILE A 147 5.64 -28.78 -10.45
CA ILE A 147 6.18 -29.49 -9.30
C ILE A 147 5.71 -30.96 -9.27
N HIS A 148 4.42 -31.21 -9.52
CA HIS A 148 3.86 -32.57 -9.56
C HIS A 148 4.14 -33.32 -10.87
N SER A 149 4.51 -32.64 -11.96
CA SER A 149 4.93 -33.28 -13.22
C SER A 149 6.39 -33.74 -13.17
N ASN A 150 7.13 -33.39 -12.11
CA ASN A 150 8.54 -33.71 -11.93
C ASN A 150 8.82 -34.84 -10.90
N PRO A 151 7.98 -35.89 -10.81
CA PRO A 151 8.43 -37.19 -10.35
C PRO A 151 7.90 -38.30 -11.28
N GLN A 152 8.41 -38.36 -12.50
CA GLN A 152 8.68 -39.62 -13.21
C GLN A 152 9.64 -39.25 -14.34
N GLN A 153 10.92 -39.49 -14.08
CA GLN A 153 11.92 -39.76 -15.10
C GLN A 153 11.22 -40.60 -16.17
N LYS A 154 11.04 -40.07 -17.39
CA LYS A 154 10.54 -40.88 -18.50
C LYS A 154 11.55 -42.00 -18.66
N ASP A 155 11.20 -43.18 -18.19
CA ASP A 155 12.09 -44.31 -18.28
C ASP A 155 12.52 -44.50 -19.74
N ASN A 156 13.82 -44.57 -19.96
CA ASN A 156 14.44 -44.70 -21.28
C ASN A 156 14.22 -46.10 -21.90
N TYR A 157 13.00 -46.65 -21.85
CA TYR A 157 12.64 -47.92 -22.47
C TYR A 157 12.26 -47.78 -23.95
N SER A 158 12.12 -46.55 -24.46
CA SER A 158 11.85 -46.29 -25.89
C SER A 158 12.85 -46.96 -26.84
N PRO A 159 14.18 -46.91 -26.64
CA PRO A 159 15.12 -47.62 -27.53
C PRO A 159 15.02 -49.15 -27.42
N CYS A 160 14.68 -49.69 -26.24
CA CYS A 160 14.59 -51.14 -26.02
C CYS A 160 13.36 -51.74 -26.70
N LEU A 161 12.20 -51.07 -26.63
CA LEU A 161 10.99 -51.49 -27.32
C LEU A 161 11.14 -51.44 -28.85
N ILE A 162 11.83 -50.44 -29.38
CA ILE A 162 12.13 -50.34 -30.82
C ILE A 162 12.99 -51.52 -31.29
N PHE A 163 14.00 -51.90 -30.49
CA PHE A 163 14.85 -53.06 -30.80
C PHE A 163 14.07 -54.38 -30.81
N ILE A 164 13.19 -54.60 -29.82
CA ILE A 164 12.34 -55.79 -29.76
C ILE A 164 11.41 -55.88 -30.97
N CYS A 165 10.77 -54.78 -31.35
CA CYS A 165 9.92 -54.72 -32.55
C CYS A 165 10.69 -55.01 -33.84
N PHE A 166 11.93 -54.54 -33.96
CA PHE A 166 12.79 -54.81 -35.12
C PHE A 166 13.14 -56.29 -35.25
N VAL A 167 13.50 -56.95 -34.13
CA VAL A 167 13.79 -58.39 -34.12
C VAL A 167 12.58 -59.21 -34.52
N ILE A 168 11.39 -58.88 -34.00
CA ILE A 168 10.14 -59.57 -34.35
C ILE A 168 9.82 -59.40 -35.84
N SER A 169 10.01 -58.20 -36.38
CA SER A 169 9.80 -57.93 -37.82
C SER A 169 10.72 -58.78 -38.71
N MET A 170 12.00 -58.93 -38.33
CA MET A 170 12.96 -59.76 -39.07
C MET A 170 12.58 -61.24 -39.08
N VAL A 171 12.08 -61.76 -37.96
CA VAL A 171 11.60 -63.15 -37.87
C VAL A 171 10.36 -63.35 -38.75
N ILE A 172 9.41 -62.42 -38.75
CA ILE A 172 8.21 -62.49 -39.58
C ILE A 172 8.56 -62.46 -41.07
N VAL A 173 9.44 -61.54 -41.50
CA VAL A 173 9.89 -61.45 -42.90
C VAL A 173 10.60 -62.74 -43.31
N SER A 174 11.47 -63.29 -42.45
CA SER A 174 12.14 -64.56 -42.72
C SER A 174 11.14 -65.71 -42.88
N PHE A 175 10.09 -65.75 -42.05
CA PHE A 175 9.03 -66.76 -42.15
C PHE A 175 8.19 -66.62 -43.43
N LEU A 176 7.91 -65.39 -43.86
CA LEU A 176 7.19 -65.11 -45.10
C LEU A 176 8.00 -65.50 -46.34
N ILE A 177 9.31 -65.25 -46.34
CA ILE A 177 10.19 -65.66 -47.45
C ILE A 177 10.24 -67.19 -47.54
N ILE A 178 10.40 -67.90 -46.41
CA ILE A 178 10.40 -69.36 -46.40
C ILE A 178 9.08 -69.93 -46.93
N LYS A 179 7.93 -69.36 -46.52
CA LYS A 179 6.62 -69.75 -47.05
C LYS A 179 6.38 -69.37 -48.52
N SER A 180 7.11 -68.40 -49.05
CA SER A 180 7.01 -67.99 -50.45
C SER A 180 7.91 -68.82 -51.38
N VAL A 181 8.91 -69.51 -50.81
CA VAL A 181 9.90 -70.32 -51.54
C VAL A 181 9.55 -71.82 -51.53
N ILE A 182 8.76 -72.27 -50.54
CA ILE A 182 8.14 -73.60 -50.45
C ILE A 182 6.77 -73.57 -51.13
#